data_AF-A0A813AWF4-F1
#
_entry.id   AF-A0A813AWF4-F1
#
_cell.length_a   1.000
_cell.length_b   1.000
_cell.length_c   1.000
_cell.angle_alpha   90.00
_cell.angle_beta   90.00
_cell.angle_gamma   90.00
#
_symmetry.space_group_name_H-M   'P 1'
#
loop_
_entity.id
_entity.type
_entity.pdbx_description
1 polymer ?
#
loop_
_entity_poly.entity_id
_entity_poly.type
_entity_poly.pdbx_seq_one_letter_code
_entity_poly.pdbx_strand_id
1 'polypeptide(L)'
;MSSANMLFWSFLLLTFVQCVAGLVISTLCLDFIADASIDVTVREEVFLLYGTFSRTFLTMFEVLFANWGPACRVLMENVSEWFSLFFLFYRCILGFAVLNIINAVFVQQTMKTASSDEEIAFKQKEKDIQSYTRKVKKLFQTMDASGDGAINLTEFSKLVQSPKLKFWMGQLELEYHDLLSLFEFLDNGDGEITLMETLMQSESV
;
A
#
# COMPACT_ATOMS: atom_id res chain seq x y z
N MET A 1 2.32 -8.13 5.88
CA MET A 1 3.22 -9.23 5.49
C MET A 1 3.29 -9.50 3.98
N SER A 2 2.42 -8.92 3.14
CA SER A 2 2.45 -9.20 1.68
C SER A 2 3.71 -8.72 0.95
N SER A 3 4.19 -7.50 1.22
CA SER A 3 5.32 -6.89 0.49
C SER A 3 6.69 -7.55 0.76
N ALA A 4 6.99 -7.88 2.01
CA ALA A 4 8.24 -8.56 2.38
C ALA A 4 8.33 -9.96 1.76
N ASN A 5 7.20 -10.67 1.67
CA ASN A 5 7.13 -11.98 1.02
C ASN A 5 7.40 -11.85 -0.48
N MET A 6 6.78 -10.88 -1.16
CA MET A 6 6.99 -10.64 -2.59
C MET A 6 8.44 -10.26 -2.92
N LEU A 7 9.05 -9.42 -2.08
CA LEU A 7 10.47 -9.08 -2.15
C LEU A 7 11.37 -10.31 -2.02
N PHE A 8 11.10 -11.15 -1.03
CA PHE A 8 11.87 -12.37 -0.79
C PHE A 8 11.84 -13.30 -1.99
N TRP A 9 10.65 -13.59 -2.55
CA TRP A 9 10.53 -14.45 -3.73
C TRP A 9 11.17 -13.85 -4.98
N SER A 10 11.08 -12.53 -5.15
CA SER A 10 11.72 -11.84 -6.28
C SER A 10 13.26 -11.90 -6.17
N PHE A 11 13.79 -11.69 -4.97
CA PHE A 11 15.22 -11.81 -4.70
C PHE A 11 15.72 -13.24 -4.88
N LEU A 12 14.94 -14.23 -4.45
CA LEU A 12 15.25 -15.65 -4.65
C LEU A 12 15.32 -16.01 -6.14
N LEU A 13 14.35 -15.53 -6.93
CA LEU A 13 14.33 -15.72 -8.39
C LEU A 13 15.55 -15.07 -9.05
N LEU A 14 15.89 -13.83 -8.68
CA LEU A 14 17.08 -13.15 -9.19
C LEU A 14 18.36 -13.91 -8.84
N THR A 15 18.48 -14.39 -7.60
CA THR A 15 19.62 -15.19 -7.15
C THR A 15 19.74 -16.49 -7.96
N PHE A 16 18.61 -17.13 -8.26
CA PHE A 16 18.59 -18.33 -9.10
C PHE A 16 19.06 -18.04 -10.52
N VAL A 17 18.55 -16.99 -11.17
CA VAL A 17 19.00 -16.59 -12.51
C VAL A 17 20.49 -16.24 -12.52
N GLN A 18 20.97 -15.56 -11.47
CA GLN A 18 22.40 -15.29 -11.28
C GLN A 18 23.23 -16.57 -11.15
N CYS A 19 22.77 -17.56 -10.39
CA CYS A 19 23.44 -18.87 -10.29
C CYS A 19 23.56 -19.55 -11.66
N VAL A 20 22.47 -19.54 -12.44
CA VAL A 20 22.45 -20.13 -13.79
C VAL A 20 23.42 -19.40 -14.72
N ALA A 21 23.38 -18.07 -14.74
CA ALA A 21 24.30 -17.27 -15.55
C ALA A 21 25.77 -17.52 -15.17
N GLY A 22 26.06 -17.61 -13.87
CA GLY A 22 27.40 -17.93 -13.38
C GLY A 22 27.86 -19.34 -13.74
N LEU A 23 26.98 -20.35 -13.64
CA LEU A 23 27.30 -21.70 -14.09
C LEU A 23 27.62 -21.74 -15.59
N VAL A 24 26.83 -21.07 -16.42
CA VAL A 24 27.06 -20.99 -17.87
C VAL A 24 28.44 -20.40 -18.15
N ILE A 25 28.79 -19.24 -17.57
CA ILE A 25 30.14 -18.68 -17.77
C ILE A 25 31.22 -19.64 -17.29
N SER A 26 31.09 -20.19 -16.08
CA SER A 26 32.11 -21.08 -15.52
C SER A 26 32.36 -22.30 -16.42
N THR A 27 31.29 -22.85 -17.01
CA THR A 27 31.43 -23.95 -17.99
C THR A 27 32.09 -23.52 -19.30
N LEU A 28 31.80 -22.33 -19.80
CA LEU A 28 32.40 -21.81 -21.04
C LEU A 28 33.89 -21.48 -20.86
N CYS A 29 34.32 -21.14 -19.65
CA CYS A 29 35.73 -20.86 -19.34
C CYS A 29 36.56 -22.14 -19.11
N LEU A 30 35.93 -23.31 -18.96
CA LEU A 30 36.62 -24.53 -18.54
C LEU A 30 37.69 -24.97 -19.54
N ASP A 31 37.36 -24.98 -20.84
CA ASP A 31 38.30 -25.38 -21.89
C ASP A 31 39.48 -24.41 -21.98
N PHE A 32 39.22 -23.12 -21.88
CA PHE A 32 40.26 -22.07 -21.85
C PHE A 32 41.20 -22.23 -20.65
N ILE A 33 40.64 -22.51 -19.46
CA ILE A 33 41.42 -22.74 -18.24
C ILE A 33 42.21 -24.05 -18.34
N ALA A 34 41.71 -25.07 -19.03
CA ALA A 34 42.37 -26.37 -19.15
C ALA A 34 43.50 -26.40 -20.20
N ASP A 35 43.47 -25.49 -21.17
CA ASP A 35 44.42 -25.46 -22.28
C ASP A 35 45.85 -25.12 -21.82
N ALA A 36 46.75 -26.10 -21.91
CA ALA A 36 48.15 -25.97 -21.53
C ALA A 36 49.00 -25.11 -22.49
N SER A 37 48.47 -24.78 -23.67
CA SER A 37 49.15 -23.92 -24.64
C SER A 37 49.04 -22.42 -24.30
N ILE A 38 48.05 -22.05 -23.47
CA ILE A 38 47.81 -20.68 -23.04
C ILE A 38 48.69 -20.33 -21.84
N ASP A 39 49.18 -19.09 -21.81
CA ASP A 39 50.02 -18.60 -20.72
C ASP A 39 49.37 -18.80 -19.34
N VAL A 40 50.18 -19.28 -18.39
CA VAL A 40 49.69 -19.65 -17.06
C VAL A 40 49.11 -18.45 -16.29
N THR A 41 49.64 -17.25 -16.50
CA THR A 41 49.18 -16.05 -15.78
C THR A 41 47.78 -15.64 -16.23
N VAL A 42 47.49 -15.76 -17.53
CA VAL A 42 46.18 -15.47 -18.10
C VAL A 42 45.15 -16.51 -17.67
N ARG A 43 45.53 -17.79 -17.65
CA ARG A 43 44.66 -18.88 -17.15
C ARG A 43 44.34 -18.69 -15.67
N GLU A 44 45.32 -18.27 -14.87
CA GLU A 44 45.13 -17.99 -13.45
C GLU A 44 44.17 -16.81 -13.24
N GLU A 45 44.29 -15.74 -14.02
CA GLU A 45 43.38 -14.59 -13.95
C GLU A 45 41.91 -15.00 -14.24
N VAL A 46 41.70 -15.77 -15.31
CA VAL A 46 40.37 -16.31 -15.64
C VAL A 46 39.88 -17.28 -14.57
N PHE A 47 40.75 -18.14 -14.02
CA PHE A 47 40.39 -19.08 -12.97
C PHE A 47 40.01 -18.38 -11.66
N LEU A 48 40.69 -17.28 -11.32
CA LEU A 48 40.43 -16.55 -10.07
C LEU A 48 39.00 -15.98 -10.03
N LEU A 49 38.46 -15.59 -11.19
CA LEU A 49 37.12 -15.05 -11.35
C LEU A 49 36.08 -16.12 -11.70
N TYR A 50 36.39 -17.05 -12.60
CA TYR A 50 35.41 -17.95 -13.25
C TYR A 50 35.68 -19.45 -13.07
N GLY A 51 36.76 -19.81 -12.37
CA GLY A 51 37.25 -21.20 -12.31
C GLY A 51 36.46 -22.13 -11.40
N THR A 52 35.70 -21.60 -10.44
CA THR A 52 34.81 -22.41 -9.60
C THR A 52 33.44 -21.76 -9.49
N PHE A 53 32.44 -22.55 -9.10
CA PHE A 53 31.08 -22.05 -8.90
C PHE A 53 31.04 -20.87 -7.91
N SER A 54 31.67 -21.00 -6.74
CA SER A 54 31.62 -19.95 -5.71
C SER A 54 32.34 -18.67 -6.12
N ARG A 55 33.46 -18.79 -6.83
CA ARG A 55 34.19 -17.64 -7.41
C ARG A 55 33.31 -16.94 -8.43
N THR A 56 32.77 -17.71 -9.37
CA THR A 56 31.91 -17.17 -10.42
C THR A 56 30.64 -16.55 -9.87
N PHE A 57 30.01 -17.16 -8.87
CA PHE A 57 28.83 -16.60 -8.22
C PHE A 57 29.11 -15.24 -7.58
N LEU A 58 30.25 -15.10 -6.89
CA LEU A 58 30.70 -13.83 -6.31
C LEU A 58 31.03 -12.81 -7.40
N THR A 59 31.76 -13.20 -8.44
CA THR A 59 32.07 -12.32 -9.58
C THR A 59 30.80 -11.84 -10.29
N MET A 60 29.82 -12.71 -10.52
CA MET A 60 28.54 -12.33 -11.11
C MET A 60 27.70 -11.42 -10.20
N PHE A 61 27.86 -11.54 -8.88
CA PHE A 61 27.28 -10.61 -7.92
C PHE A 61 27.94 -9.23 -8.03
N GLU A 62 29.27 -9.17 -8.10
CA GLU A 62 30.03 -7.94 -8.30
C GLU A 62 29.71 -7.28 -9.65
N VAL A 63 29.55 -8.07 -10.71
CA VAL A 63 29.11 -7.58 -12.04
C VAL A 63 27.73 -6.93 -11.96
N LEU A 64 26.84 -7.41 -11.10
CA LEU A 64 25.51 -6.82 -10.93
C LEU A 64 25.57 -5.53 -10.10
N PHE A 65 26.21 -5.57 -8.93
CA PHE A 65 26.09 -4.52 -7.91
C PHE A 65 27.29 -3.56 -7.80
N ALA A 66 28.46 -3.94 -8.30
CA ALA A 66 29.72 -3.21 -8.13
C ALA A 66 30.36 -2.89 -9.49
N ASN A 67 31.67 -3.10 -9.61
CA ASN A 67 32.43 -2.82 -10.82
C ASN A 67 32.43 -4.03 -11.77
N TRP A 68 31.64 -3.95 -12.83
CA TRP A 68 31.56 -4.99 -13.86
C TRP A 68 32.72 -4.98 -14.87
N GLY A 69 33.46 -3.87 -14.96
CA GLY A 69 34.48 -3.65 -15.99
C GLY A 69 35.62 -4.67 -15.96
N PRO A 70 36.34 -4.84 -14.83
CA PRO A 70 37.45 -5.79 -14.73
C PRO A 70 37.02 -7.22 -15.05
N ALA A 71 35.93 -7.67 -14.41
CA ALA A 71 35.40 -9.02 -14.61
C ALA A 71 35.04 -9.30 -16.08
N CYS A 72 34.39 -8.34 -16.75
CA CYS A 72 34.03 -8.45 -18.16
C CYS A 72 35.26 -8.44 -19.08
N ARG A 73 36.22 -7.53 -18.84
CA ARG A 73 37.39 -7.35 -19.71
C ARG A 73 38.30 -8.57 -19.72
N VAL A 74 38.48 -9.25 -18.58
CA VAL A 74 39.28 -10.47 -18.50
C VAL A 74 38.80 -11.54 -19.50
N LEU A 75 37.48 -11.74 -19.64
CA LEU A 75 36.95 -12.70 -20.64
C LEU A 75 36.92 -12.14 -22.06
N MET A 76 36.62 -10.85 -22.20
CA MET A 76 36.55 -10.19 -23.51
C MET A 76 37.90 -10.17 -24.22
N GLU A 77 38.97 -9.81 -23.49
CA GLU A 77 40.31 -9.60 -24.03
C GLU A 77 41.08 -10.91 -24.19
N ASN A 78 40.89 -11.89 -23.28
CA ASN A 78 41.66 -13.12 -23.28
C ASN A 78 40.94 -14.32 -23.92
N VAL A 79 39.60 -14.38 -23.87
CA VAL A 79 38.84 -15.56 -24.33
C VAL A 79 38.07 -15.28 -25.62
N SER A 80 37.15 -14.32 -25.59
CA SER A 80 36.38 -13.93 -26.78
C SER A 80 35.62 -12.63 -26.57
N GLU A 81 35.60 -11.77 -27.59
CA GLU A 81 34.80 -10.54 -27.60
C GLU A 81 33.29 -10.81 -27.40
N TRP A 82 32.79 -12.01 -27.73
CA TRP A 82 31.38 -12.39 -27.54
C TRP A 82 30.93 -12.33 -26.07
N PHE A 83 31.85 -12.46 -25.12
CA PHE A 83 31.53 -12.29 -23.70
C PHE A 83 31.04 -10.88 -23.37
N SER A 84 31.45 -9.86 -24.14
CA SER A 84 30.95 -8.49 -23.95
C SER A 84 29.42 -8.42 -24.11
N LEU A 85 28.88 -9.10 -25.11
CA LEU A 85 27.43 -9.16 -25.33
C LEU A 85 26.73 -9.92 -24.20
N PHE A 86 27.30 -11.02 -23.74
CA PHE A 86 26.76 -11.75 -22.58
C PHE A 86 26.63 -10.84 -21.35
N PHE A 87 27.70 -10.14 -20.97
CA PHE A 87 27.71 -9.28 -19.78
C PHE A 87 26.77 -8.07 -19.93
N LEU A 88 26.69 -7.49 -21.13
CA LEU A 88 25.75 -6.40 -21.41
C LEU A 88 24.29 -6.88 -21.25
N PHE A 89 23.92 -8.02 -21.86
CA PHE A 89 22.58 -8.57 -21.72
C PHE A 89 22.26 -8.93 -20.27
N TYR A 90 23.18 -9.61 -19.57
CA TYR A 90 23.03 -9.95 -18.16
C TYR A 90 22.78 -8.71 -17.31
N ARG A 91 23.61 -7.67 -17.46
CA ARG A 91 23.53 -6.44 -16.68
C ARG A 91 22.27 -5.63 -17.00
N CYS A 92 21.88 -5.54 -18.27
CA CYS A 92 20.64 -4.88 -18.64
C CYS A 92 19.44 -5.63 -18.05
N ILE A 93 19.31 -6.93 -18.28
CA ILE A 93 18.12 -7.69 -17.84
C ILE A 93 18.03 -7.70 -16.31
N LEU A 94 19.10 -8.09 -15.59
CA LEU A 94 19.04 -8.18 -14.13
C LEU A 94 19.03 -6.79 -13.47
N GLY A 95 19.76 -5.82 -14.02
CA GLY A 95 19.74 -4.45 -13.54
C GLY A 95 18.34 -3.81 -13.65
N PHE A 96 17.69 -3.95 -14.81
CA PHE A 96 16.31 -3.49 -14.98
C PHE A 96 15.33 -4.26 -14.09
N ALA A 97 15.50 -5.57 -13.91
CA ALA A 97 14.66 -6.36 -13.02
C ALA A 97 14.74 -5.89 -11.56
N VAL A 98 15.95 -5.63 -11.05
CA VAL A 98 16.15 -5.09 -9.69
C VAL A 98 15.47 -3.72 -9.53
N LEU A 99 15.66 -2.81 -10.48
CA LEU A 99 15.01 -1.49 -10.45
C LEU A 99 13.47 -1.61 -10.46
N ASN A 100 12.93 -2.50 -11.28
CA ASN A 100 11.49 -2.74 -11.35
C ASN A 100 10.93 -3.33 -10.06
N ILE A 101 11.66 -4.24 -9.39
CA ILE A 101 11.25 -4.79 -8.09
C ILE A 101 11.20 -3.68 -7.03
N ILE A 102 12.22 -2.81 -6.99
CA ILE A 102 12.26 -1.68 -6.06
C ILE A 102 11.06 -0.74 -6.31
N ASN A 103 10.82 -0.37 -7.57
CA ASN A 103 9.69 0.47 -7.95
C ASN A 103 8.34 -0.17 -7.58
N ALA A 104 8.16 -1.47 -7.82
CA ALA A 104 6.95 -2.19 -7.47
C ALA A 104 6.66 -2.15 -5.96
N VAL A 105 7.69 -2.24 -5.11
CA VAL A 105 7.54 -2.13 -3.66
C VAL A 105 7.15 -0.72 -3.23
N PHE A 106 7.77 0.30 -3.81
CA PHE A 106 7.39 1.69 -3.54
C PHE A 106 5.92 1.92 -3.91
N VAL A 107 5.50 1.50 -5.10
CA VAL A 107 4.11 1.60 -5.54
C VAL A 107 3.17 0.84 -4.60
N GLN A 108 3.51 -0.39 -4.21
CA GLN A 108 2.68 -1.18 -3.30
C GLN A 108 2.54 -0.52 -1.93
N GLN A 109 3.62 0.07 -1.40
CA GLN A 109 3.60 0.78 -0.14
C GLN A 109 2.75 2.06 -0.23
N THR A 110 2.89 2.84 -1.30
CA THR A 110 2.07 4.03 -1.57
C THR A 110 0.58 3.67 -1.65
N MET A 111 0.24 2.63 -2.41
CA MET A 111 -1.15 2.16 -2.54
C MET A 111 -1.71 1.69 -1.20
N LYS A 112 -0.91 1.00 -0.39
CA LYS A 112 -1.34 0.56 0.94
C LYS A 112 -1.64 1.74 1.86
N THR A 113 -0.80 2.76 1.87
CA THR A 113 -1.05 3.99 2.66
C THR A 113 -2.30 4.72 2.18
N ALA A 114 -2.47 4.89 0.87
CA ALA A 114 -3.67 5.50 0.31
C ALA A 114 -4.94 4.73 0.71
N SER A 115 -4.92 3.40 0.66
CA SER A 115 -6.06 2.57 1.08
C SER A 115 -6.35 2.64 2.58
N SER A 116 -5.32 2.76 3.43
CA SER A 116 -5.53 2.90 4.87
C SER A 116 -6.16 4.24 5.23
N ASP A 117 -5.81 5.30 4.51
CA ASP A 117 -6.39 6.63 4.73
C ASP A 117 -7.88 6.64 4.39
N GLU A 118 -8.28 5.95 3.31
CA GLU A 118 -9.69 5.78 2.94
C GLU A 118 -10.47 4.95 3.98
N GLU A 119 -9.92 3.83 4.45
CA GLU A 119 -10.56 2.99 5.48
C GLU A 119 -10.69 3.75 6.82
N ILE A 120 -9.69 4.55 7.18
CA ILE A 120 -9.73 5.41 8.37
C ILE A 120 -10.81 6.49 8.22
N ALA A 121 -10.88 7.15 7.05
CA ALA A 121 -11.90 8.15 6.77
C ALA A 121 -13.32 7.56 6.84
N PHE A 122 -13.52 6.36 6.29
CA PHE A 122 -14.80 5.65 6.37
C PHE A 122 -15.18 5.32 7.82
N LYS A 123 -14.25 4.74 8.60
CA LYS A 123 -14.47 4.43 10.02
C LYS A 123 -14.73 5.67 10.86
N GLN A 124 -14.12 6.80 10.51
CA GLN A 124 -14.36 8.07 11.19
C GLN A 124 -15.78 8.57 10.91
N LYS A 125 -16.22 8.57 9.65
CA LYS A 125 -17.61 8.89 9.29
C LYS A 125 -18.62 8.00 10.00
N GLU A 126 -18.38 6.68 10.04
CA GLU A 126 -19.27 5.74 10.72
C GLU A 126 -19.37 6.04 12.23
N LYS A 127 -18.24 6.34 12.89
CA LYS A 127 -18.23 6.75 14.30
C LYS A 127 -18.99 8.05 14.53
N ASP A 128 -18.85 9.02 13.62
CA ASP A 128 -19.53 10.31 13.74
C ASP A 128 -21.06 10.13 13.59
N ILE A 129 -21.52 9.30 12.64
CA ILE A 129 -22.93 8.92 12.48
C ILE A 129 -23.45 8.17 13.72
N GLN A 130 -22.70 7.21 14.26
CA GLN A 130 -23.11 6.49 15.47
C GLN A 130 -23.17 7.40 16.70
N SER A 131 -22.22 8.32 16.84
CA SER A 131 -22.19 9.33 17.91
C SER A 131 -23.40 10.26 17.80
N TYR A 132 -23.69 10.74 16.59
CA TYR A 132 -24.86 11.55 16.28
C TYR A 132 -26.16 10.81 16.62
N THR A 133 -26.33 9.58 16.12
CA THR A 133 -27.48 8.71 16.39
C THR A 133 -27.69 8.50 17.89
N ARG A 134 -26.62 8.27 18.67
CA ARG A 134 -26.72 8.13 20.13
C ARG A 134 -27.18 9.42 20.80
N LYS A 135 -26.69 10.59 20.36
CA LYS A 135 -27.11 11.90 20.89
C LYS A 135 -28.59 12.15 20.60
N VAL A 136 -29.02 11.92 19.35
CA VAL A 136 -30.43 12.06 18.93
C VAL A 136 -31.32 11.10 19.70
N LYS A 137 -30.96 9.82 19.81
CA LYS A 137 -31.74 8.84 20.58
C LYS A 137 -31.91 9.23 22.05
N LYS A 138 -30.83 9.73 22.69
CA LYS A 138 -30.88 10.22 24.07
C LYS A 138 -31.76 11.47 24.20
N LEU A 139 -31.75 12.33 23.19
CA LEU A 139 -32.62 13.51 23.11
C LEU A 139 -34.09 13.05 23.07
N PHE A 140 -34.45 12.16 22.15
CA PHE A 140 -35.81 11.59 22.05
C PHE A 140 -36.27 10.96 23.37
N GLN A 141 -35.45 10.10 23.99
CA GLN A 141 -35.77 9.50 25.28
C GLN A 141 -35.97 10.52 26.43
N THR A 142 -35.40 11.72 26.31
CA THR A 142 -35.59 12.78 27.31
C THR A 142 -36.84 13.61 27.03
N MET A 143 -37.35 13.56 25.79
CA MET A 143 -38.41 14.44 25.28
C MET A 143 -39.77 13.75 25.17
N ASP A 144 -39.77 12.47 24.81
CA ASP A 144 -40.92 11.57 24.77
C ASP A 144 -41.44 11.34 26.20
N ALA A 145 -42.48 12.09 26.59
CA ALA A 145 -43.07 12.04 27.91
C ALA A 145 -44.21 11.02 27.98
N SER A 146 -44.86 10.74 26.85
CA SER A 146 -45.87 9.69 26.66
C SER A 146 -45.26 8.28 26.65
N GLY A 147 -43.99 8.15 26.26
CA GLY A 147 -43.28 6.87 26.11
C GLY A 147 -43.70 6.10 24.85
N ASP A 148 -44.30 6.76 23.87
CA ASP A 148 -44.80 6.14 22.63
C ASP A 148 -43.72 6.04 21.54
N GLY A 149 -42.54 6.60 21.76
CA GLY A 149 -41.42 6.59 20.83
C GLY A 149 -41.50 7.70 19.76
N ALA A 150 -42.50 8.58 19.84
CA ALA A 150 -42.69 9.74 18.99
C ALA A 150 -42.66 11.04 19.81
N ILE A 151 -42.57 12.18 19.14
CA ILE A 151 -42.70 13.50 19.77
C ILE A 151 -43.82 14.23 19.07
N ASN A 152 -44.92 14.44 19.78
CA ASN A 152 -46.03 15.22 19.27
C ASN A 152 -45.80 16.74 19.44
N LEU A 153 -46.56 17.54 18.70
CA LEU A 153 -46.45 19.00 18.69
C LEU A 153 -46.65 19.64 20.09
N THR A 154 -47.41 18.99 20.97
CA THR A 154 -47.60 19.41 22.37
C THR A 154 -46.37 19.17 23.25
N GLU A 155 -45.67 18.06 23.07
CA GLU A 155 -44.41 17.76 23.75
C GLU A 155 -43.29 18.65 23.21
N PHE A 156 -43.23 18.80 21.90
CA PHE A 156 -42.31 19.70 21.22
C PHE A 156 -42.48 21.15 21.69
N SER A 157 -43.70 21.69 21.74
CA SER A 157 -43.93 23.07 22.17
C SER A 157 -43.56 23.34 23.64
N LYS A 158 -43.73 22.34 24.53
CA LYS A 158 -43.25 22.42 25.92
C LYS A 158 -41.72 22.45 26.01
N LEU A 159 -41.05 21.76 25.10
CA LEU A 159 -39.59 21.68 25.02
C LEU A 159 -38.94 22.93 24.43
N VAL A 160 -39.60 23.60 23.48
CA VAL A 160 -39.18 24.89 22.92
C VAL A 160 -38.97 25.96 24.00
N GLN A 161 -39.74 25.87 25.09
CA GLN A 161 -39.62 26.76 26.24
C GLN A 161 -38.52 26.33 27.23
N SER A 162 -37.93 25.13 27.07
CA SER A 162 -36.89 24.63 27.96
C SER A 162 -35.50 25.19 27.58
N PRO A 163 -34.68 25.60 28.56
CA PRO A 163 -33.29 25.99 28.33
C PRO A 163 -32.44 24.85 27.73
N LYS A 164 -32.88 23.61 27.94
CA LYS A 164 -32.21 22.38 27.50
C LYS A 164 -32.24 22.26 25.97
N LEU A 165 -33.38 22.52 25.32
CA LEU A 165 -33.49 22.46 23.85
C LEU A 165 -32.62 23.52 23.18
N LYS A 166 -32.57 24.74 23.74
CA LYS A 166 -31.74 25.83 23.23
C LYS A 166 -30.24 25.52 23.28
N PHE A 167 -29.79 24.84 24.34
CA PHE A 167 -28.41 24.35 24.44
C PHE A 167 -28.11 23.25 23.41
N TRP A 168 -29.06 22.35 23.16
CA TRP A 168 -28.89 21.27 22.18
C TRP A 168 -28.94 21.75 20.72
N MET A 169 -29.79 22.71 20.39
CA MET A 169 -29.78 23.34 19.07
C MET A 169 -28.45 24.02 18.78
N GLY A 170 -27.85 24.67 19.80
CA GLY A 170 -26.50 25.22 19.68
C GLY A 170 -25.41 24.17 19.47
N GLN A 171 -25.60 22.92 19.91
CA GLN A 171 -24.70 21.80 19.64
C GLN A 171 -24.87 21.19 18.24
N LEU A 172 -26.04 21.40 17.63
CA LEU A 172 -26.37 20.91 16.29
C LEU A 172 -26.22 22.00 15.22
N GLU A 173 -25.72 23.18 15.59
CA GLU A 173 -25.61 24.37 14.71
C GLU A 173 -26.95 24.80 14.08
N LEU A 174 -28.07 24.46 14.72
CA LEU A 174 -29.41 24.82 14.26
C LEU A 174 -29.84 26.16 14.86
N GLU A 175 -30.35 27.05 14.01
CA GLU A 175 -30.86 28.35 14.42
C GLU A 175 -32.23 28.24 15.12
N TYR A 176 -32.34 28.82 16.32
CA TYR A 176 -33.52 28.70 17.19
C TYR A 176 -34.81 29.30 16.60
N HIS A 177 -34.70 30.21 15.63
CA HIS A 177 -35.82 31.01 15.16
C HIS A 177 -36.73 30.29 14.15
N ASP A 178 -36.40 29.06 13.77
CA ASP A 178 -37.17 28.28 12.79
C ASP A 178 -37.63 26.92 13.33
N LEU A 179 -37.93 26.85 14.63
CA LEU A 179 -38.34 25.63 15.32
C LEU A 179 -39.61 24.96 14.77
N LEU A 180 -40.57 25.76 14.30
CA LEU A 180 -41.77 25.26 13.61
C LEU A 180 -41.43 24.69 12.24
N SER A 181 -40.59 25.38 11.48
CA SER A 181 -40.07 24.91 10.19
C SER A 181 -39.19 23.67 10.35
N LEU A 182 -38.46 23.53 11.47
CA LEU A 182 -37.72 22.32 11.81
C LEU A 182 -38.65 21.16 12.15
N PHE A 183 -39.76 21.41 12.85
CA PHE A 183 -40.78 20.40 13.10
C PHE A 183 -41.41 19.94 11.79
N GLU A 184 -41.87 20.87 10.96
CA GLU A 184 -42.44 20.58 9.62
C GLU A 184 -41.42 19.95 8.67
N PHE A 185 -40.13 20.25 8.82
CA PHE A 185 -39.08 19.62 8.01
C PHE A 185 -38.84 18.17 8.43
N LEU A 186 -38.93 17.86 9.73
CA LEU A 186 -38.68 16.51 10.25
C LEU A 186 -39.92 15.61 10.23
N ASP A 187 -41.11 16.20 10.30
CA ASP A 187 -42.41 15.53 10.21
C ASP A 187 -42.66 15.03 8.78
N ASN A 188 -43.20 13.82 8.65
CA ASN A 188 -43.60 13.22 7.37
C ASN A 188 -45.00 13.69 6.90
N GLY A 189 -45.68 14.50 7.72
CA GLY A 189 -47.04 14.99 7.55
C GLY A 189 -48.08 14.31 8.45
N ASP A 190 -47.66 13.51 9.44
CA ASP A 190 -48.54 12.86 10.42
C ASP A 190 -48.67 13.65 11.73
N GLY A 191 -47.91 14.72 11.90
CA GLY A 191 -47.95 15.60 13.07
C GLY A 191 -47.15 15.07 14.26
N GLU A 192 -46.34 14.04 14.04
CA GLU A 192 -45.45 13.41 15.02
C GLU A 192 -44.04 13.30 14.42
N ILE A 193 -43.02 13.42 15.26
CA ILE A 193 -41.63 13.17 14.82
C ILE A 193 -41.19 11.85 15.42
N THR A 194 -40.78 10.93 14.56
CA THR A 194 -40.23 9.63 14.94
C THR A 194 -38.71 9.61 14.81
N LEU A 195 -38.07 8.80 15.65
CA LEU A 195 -36.62 8.53 15.59
C LEU A 195 -36.15 8.03 14.21
N MET A 196 -37.04 7.39 13.44
CA MET A 196 -36.73 6.88 12.10
C MET A 196 -36.69 8.00 11.05
N GLU A 197 -37.58 8.98 11.13
CA GLU A 197 -37.62 10.14 10.22
C GLU A 197 -36.39 11.02 10.37
N THR A 198 -36.03 11.32 11.62
CA THR A 198 -34.83 12.13 11.92
C THR A 198 -33.53 11.46 11.47
N LEU A 199 -33.47 10.13 11.40
CA LEU A 199 -32.31 9.41 10.86
C LEU A 199 -32.30 9.39 9.33
N MET A 200 -33.45 9.23 8.67
CA MET A 200 -33.56 9.23 7.21
C MET A 200 -33.22 10.59 6.58
N GLN A 201 -33.58 11.70 7.24
CA GLN A 201 -33.20 13.04 6.76
C GLN A 201 -31.72 13.39 6.96
N SER A 202 -31.02 12.70 7.86
CA SER A 202 -29.57 12.89 8.04
C SER A 202 -28.71 12.22 6.96
N GLU A 203 -29.26 11.23 6.22
CA GLU A 203 -28.56 10.54 5.12
C GLU A 203 -28.76 11.22 3.75
N SER A 204 -29.67 12.21 3.66
CA SER A 204 -30.06 12.89 2.41
C SER A 204 -29.39 14.26 2.20
N VAL A 205 -28.45 14.64 3.06
CA VAL A 205 -27.61 15.85 2.98
C VAL A 205 -26.14 15.47 2.86
#